data_AF-A0A2Z6U3K0-F1
#
_entry.id   AF-A0A2Z6U3K0-F1
#
_cell.length_a   1.000
_cell.length_b   1.000
_cell.length_c   1.000
_cell.angle_alpha   90.00
_cell.angle_beta   90.00
_cell.angle_gamma   90.00
#
_symmetry.space_group_name_H-M   'P 1'
#
loop_
_entity.id
_entity.type
_entity.pdbx_description
1 polymer ?
#
loop_
_entity_poly.entity_id
_entity_poly.type
_entity_poly.pdbx_seq_one_letter_code
_entity_poly.pdbx_strand_id
1 'polypeptide(L)'
;MVDQKGYVLISFGETIIEMSVISALIILTVILVGLRIAEWGIKALAVFVLGSKRWFGVLSQRRQKKAMFDAINLLATGQLALAKKAIEKTFGGEFAGSNYILAADIERQLDNGSSVTRLLETAKTYKESEVAANIQLVNLKLSNKQYQDALSLLNELPSNLPKTKQLGSLWLTALAGVGQWDDFKEVLSNYKKPLGDDYIKWAQQATQGEFAEIASKQGAHALTERWNNLSRTAKKDIANQLVYIRLLIQQGMSQKAEDVILEYCGKKPKSEYFTVLRLLNHSSATRIISLVETWIKQDDKNAELYSVLAHIASNSGDKRLAEKAICKALEIRRDQEDAILYAGLLEEKRDFEQAALVYKNAV
;
A
#
# COMPACT_ATOMS: atom_id res chain seq x y z
N MET A 1 102.54 9.82 31.56
CA MET A 1 101.55 9.70 30.47
C MET A 1 100.63 10.89 30.57
N VAL A 2 100.52 11.66 29.47
CA VAL A 2 99.78 12.94 29.41
C VAL A 2 98.28 12.62 29.35
N ASP A 3 97.53 13.01 30.38
CA ASP A 3 96.07 12.86 30.48
C ASP A 3 95.38 13.99 29.70
N GLN A 4 95.33 13.87 28.36
CA GLN A 4 94.53 14.79 27.53
C GLN A 4 93.05 14.44 27.67
N LYS A 5 92.40 14.94 28.73
CA LYS A 5 90.94 14.96 28.80
C LYS A 5 90.44 16.00 27.79
N GLY A 6 89.90 15.53 26.66
CA GLY A 6 89.20 16.40 25.71
C GLY A 6 88.13 17.20 26.43
N TYR A 7 88.09 18.50 26.18
CA TYR A 7 87.10 19.43 26.71
C TYR A 7 86.32 20.07 25.56
N VAL A 8 85.08 20.45 25.85
CA VAL A 8 84.19 21.18 24.95
C VAL A 8 84.01 22.56 25.56
N LEU A 9 84.27 23.59 24.76
CA LEU A 9 84.12 24.98 25.15
C LEU A 9 82.97 25.58 24.34
N ILE A 10 81.92 26.00 25.04
CA ILE A 10 80.76 26.64 24.42
C ILE A 10 80.79 28.10 24.87
N SER A 11 80.95 29.04 23.94
CA SER A 11 80.88 30.47 24.20
C SER A 11 79.52 31.02 23.77
N PHE A 12 78.85 31.72 24.70
CA PHE A 12 77.64 32.49 24.43
C PHE A 12 77.81 33.89 25.04
N GLY A 13 78.07 34.89 24.18
CA GLY A 13 78.34 36.27 24.63
C GLY A 13 79.60 36.34 25.50
N GLU A 14 79.46 36.89 26.71
CA GLU A 14 80.55 36.98 27.70
C GLU A 14 80.69 35.71 28.56
N THR A 15 79.80 34.72 28.40
CA THR A 15 79.83 33.49 29.21
C THR A 15 80.55 32.38 28.45
N ILE A 16 81.61 31.85 29.05
CA ILE A 16 82.32 30.66 28.58
C ILE A 16 81.99 29.51 29.53
N ILE A 17 81.38 28.45 28.99
CA ILE A 17 81.14 27.22 29.74
C ILE A 17 82.14 26.17 29.25
N GLU A 18 83.05 25.78 30.13
CA GLU A 18 83.98 24.68 29.91
C GLU A 18 83.41 23.40 30.51
N MET A 19 83.31 22.35 29.71
CA MET A 19 82.87 21.03 30.18
C MET A 19 83.70 19.91 29.58
N SER A 20 83.75 18.76 30.25
CA SER A 20 84.35 17.55 29.68
C SER A 20 83.55 17.08 28.47
N VAL A 21 84.23 16.46 27.48
CA VAL A 21 83.57 15.76 26.36
C VAL A 21 82.52 14.75 26.86
N ILE A 22 82.76 14.09 27.99
CA ILE A 22 81.79 13.14 28.58
C ILE A 22 80.53 13.85 29.04
N SER A 23 80.69 15.00 29.72
CA SER A 23 79.56 15.82 30.18
C SER A 23 78.74 16.35 29.00
N ALA A 24 79.40 16.81 27.93
CA ALA A 24 78.72 17.24 26.72
C ALA A 24 77.91 16.11 26.06
N LEU A 25 78.46 14.89 26.04
CA LEU A 25 77.80 13.72 25.46
C LEU A 25 76.57 13.29 26.29
N ILE A 26 76.65 13.37 27.62
CA ILE A 26 75.51 13.14 28.52
C ILE A 26 74.41 14.17 28.26
N ILE A 27 74.76 15.46 28.21
CA ILE A 27 73.79 16.54 27.97
C ILE A 27 73.11 16.37 26.61
N LEU A 28 73.87 16.08 25.55
CA LEU A 28 73.33 15.81 24.23
C LEU A 28 72.35 14.62 24.26
N THR A 29 72.71 13.54 24.95
CA THR A 29 71.85 12.36 25.10
C THR A 29 70.55 12.70 25.83
N VAL A 30 70.63 13.47 26.92
CA VAL A 30 69.45 13.93 27.68
C VAL A 30 68.55 14.80 26.82
N ILE A 31 69.12 15.71 26.02
CA ILE A 31 68.35 16.56 25.10
C ILE A 31 67.63 15.70 24.03
N LEU A 32 68.32 14.73 23.42
CA LEU A 32 67.71 13.85 22.41
C LEU A 32 66.59 12.99 22.98
N VAL A 33 66.77 12.43 24.18
CA VAL A 33 65.72 11.68 24.88
C VAL A 33 64.56 12.60 25.25
N GLY A 34 64.84 13.81 25.75
CA GLY A 34 63.84 14.82 26.07
C GLY A 34 63.01 15.21 24.86
N LEU A 35 63.63 15.43 23.69
CA LEU A 35 62.94 15.71 22.43
C LEU A 35 62.04 14.55 22.00
N ARG A 36 62.48 13.30 22.15
CA ARG A 36 61.64 12.12 21.84
C ARG A 36 60.45 11.98 22.79
N ILE A 37 60.64 12.26 24.08
CA ILE A 37 59.54 12.28 25.05
C ILE A 37 58.56 13.40 24.73
N ALA A 38 59.05 14.59 24.38
CA ALA A 38 58.20 15.71 23.98
C ALA A 38 57.39 15.40 22.71
N GLU A 39 58.02 14.81 21.69
CA GLU A 39 57.34 14.37 20.47
C GLU A 39 56.24 13.34 20.77
N TRP A 40 56.54 12.35 21.62
CA TRP A 40 55.56 11.36 22.08
C TRP A 40 54.41 12.02 22.85
N GLY A 41 54.73 12.94 23.76
CA GLY A 41 53.74 13.68 24.55
C GLY A 41 52.79 14.52 23.68
N ILE A 42 53.31 15.22 22.67
CA ILE A 42 52.50 15.99 21.71
C ILE A 42 51.58 15.06 20.91
N LYS A 43 52.09 13.92 20.41
CA LYS A 43 51.27 12.95 19.67
C LYS A 43 50.20 12.32 20.56
N ALA A 44 50.52 11.98 21.81
CA ALA A 44 49.57 11.43 22.77
C ALA A 44 48.45 12.42 23.10
N LEU A 45 48.79 13.70 23.31
CA LEU A 45 47.81 14.77 23.52
C LEU A 45 46.93 14.97 22.29
N ALA A 46 47.51 14.97 21.08
CA ALA A 46 46.76 15.10 19.84
C ALA A 46 45.74 13.96 19.67
N VAL A 47 46.14 12.70 19.93
CA VAL A 47 45.24 11.54 19.88
C VAL A 47 44.16 11.60 20.96
N PHE A 48 44.47 12.08 22.16
CA PHE A 48 43.48 12.23 23.23
C PHE A 48 42.43 13.31 22.90
N VAL A 49 42.87 14.46 22.39
CA VAL A 49 42.00 15.59 22.02
C VAL A 49 41.18 15.29 20.76
N LEU A 50 41.79 14.75 19.70
CA LEU A 50 41.12 14.41 18.44
C LEU A 50 40.32 13.09 18.52
N GLY A 51 40.81 12.11 19.29
CA GLY A 51 40.14 10.83 19.53
C GLY A 51 38.82 10.97 20.31
N SER A 52 38.70 12.03 21.13
CA SER A 52 37.46 12.37 21.83
C SER A 52 36.28 12.55 20.88
N LYS A 53 36.44 13.27 19.75
CA LYS A 53 35.36 13.50 18.77
C LYS A 53 34.87 12.21 18.13
N ARG A 54 35.78 11.26 17.88
CA ARG A 54 35.44 9.94 17.32
C ARG A 54 34.71 9.05 18.34
N TRP A 55 35.12 9.09 19.61
CA TRP A 55 34.46 8.36 20.70
C TRP A 55 33.07 8.92 21.03
N PHE A 56 32.91 10.25 21.07
CA PHE A 56 31.60 10.90 21.24
C PHE A 56 30.66 10.64 20.05
N GLY A 57 31.18 10.62 18.81
CA GLY A 57 30.41 10.23 17.63
C GLY A 57 29.89 8.79 17.68
N VAL A 58 30.72 7.82 18.08
CA VAL A 58 30.34 6.40 18.20
C VAL A 58 29.34 6.16 19.34
N LEU A 59 29.51 6.84 20.49
CA LEU A 59 28.54 6.78 21.59
C LEU A 59 27.19 7.40 21.19
N SER A 60 27.21 8.49 20.42
CA SER A 60 26.01 9.11 19.87
C SER A 60 25.28 8.16 18.92
N GLN A 61 25.99 7.53 17.97
CA GLN A 61 25.40 6.57 17.03
C GLN A 61 24.79 5.35 17.74
N ARG A 62 25.46 4.79 18.77
CA ARG A 62 24.90 3.68 19.56
C ARG A 62 23.61 4.09 20.28
N ARG A 63 23.57 5.30 20.86
CA ARG A 63 22.37 5.83 21.52
C ARG A 63 21.23 6.06 20.52
N GLN A 64 21.52 6.60 19.35
CA GLN A 64 20.53 6.80 18.29
C GLN A 64 19.98 5.46 17.79
N LYS A 65 20.83 4.46 17.56
CA LYS A 65 20.38 3.11 17.16
C LYS A 65 19.49 2.47 18.22
N LYS A 66 19.87 2.59 19.49
CA LYS A 66 19.03 2.13 20.61
C LYS A 66 17.67 2.85 20.60
N ALA A 67 17.67 4.17 20.45
CA ALA A 67 16.45 4.95 20.39
C ALA A 67 15.54 4.56 19.20
N MET A 68 16.12 4.20 18.05
CA MET A 68 15.37 3.64 16.91
C MET A 68 14.69 2.32 17.28
N PHE A 69 15.40 1.37 17.90
CA PHE A 69 14.80 0.11 18.34
C PHE A 69 13.75 0.31 19.42
N ASP A 70 14.00 1.21 20.38
CA ASP A 70 13.03 1.58 21.41
C ASP A 70 11.76 2.15 20.77
N ALA A 71 11.89 3.04 19.77
CA ALA A 71 10.75 3.60 19.04
C ALA A 71 9.93 2.52 18.32
N ILE A 72 10.57 1.56 17.65
CA ILE A 72 9.89 0.44 16.97
C ILE A 72 9.12 -0.41 17.98
N ASN A 73 9.74 -0.79 19.10
CA ASN A 73 9.10 -1.60 20.14
C ASN A 73 7.92 -0.86 20.82
N LEU A 74 8.09 0.43 21.07
CA LEU A 74 7.04 1.27 21.65
C LEU A 74 5.87 1.46 20.68
N LEU A 75 6.14 1.62 19.38
CA LEU A 75 5.11 1.66 18.35
C LEU A 75 4.33 0.35 18.28
N ALA A 76 5.03 -0.80 18.29
CA ALA A 76 4.41 -2.11 18.26
C ALA A 76 3.53 -2.41 19.49
N THR A 77 3.80 -1.76 20.62
CA THR A 77 3.01 -1.86 21.86
C THR A 77 1.96 -0.76 22.01
N GLY A 78 1.78 0.10 21.01
CA GLY A 78 0.78 1.18 21.01
C GLY A 78 1.15 2.38 21.91
N GLN A 79 2.37 2.44 22.46
CA GLN A 79 2.83 3.51 23.34
C GLN A 79 3.30 4.73 22.53
N LEU A 80 2.39 5.32 21.75
CA LEU A 80 2.70 6.30 20.70
C LEU A 80 3.44 7.55 21.21
N ALA A 81 3.06 8.09 22.37
CA ALA A 81 3.74 9.27 22.95
C ALA A 81 5.19 8.99 23.34
N LEU A 82 5.49 7.77 23.80
CA LEU A 82 6.86 7.35 24.12
C LEU A 82 7.63 7.02 22.84
N ALA A 83 6.98 6.37 21.87
CA ALA A 83 7.56 6.10 20.56
C ALA A 83 8.00 7.40 19.87
N LYS A 84 7.17 8.46 19.93
CA LYS A 84 7.51 9.80 19.43
C LYS A 84 8.78 10.37 20.09
N LYS A 85 8.85 10.37 21.42
CA LYS A 85 10.05 10.83 22.15
C LYS A 85 11.29 10.00 21.84
N ALA A 86 11.13 8.72 21.56
CA ALA A 86 12.24 7.84 21.19
C ALA A 86 12.72 8.10 19.76
N ILE A 87 11.80 8.24 18.79
CA ILE A 87 12.18 8.45 17.39
C ILE A 87 12.80 9.84 17.16
N GLU A 88 12.36 10.88 17.85
CA GLU A 88 12.93 12.24 17.74
C GLU A 88 14.43 12.26 18.11
N LYS A 89 14.88 11.39 19.01
CA LYS A 89 16.31 11.25 19.38
C LYS A 89 17.18 10.71 18.25
N THR A 90 16.57 10.18 17.19
CA THR A 90 17.28 9.65 16.03
C THR A 90 17.49 10.70 14.94
N PHE A 91 16.85 11.88 15.03
CA PHE A 91 16.96 12.93 14.02
C PHE A 91 18.40 13.44 13.91
N GLY A 92 18.85 13.69 12.68
CA GLY A 92 20.24 13.97 12.35
C GLY A 92 21.18 12.76 12.43
N GLY A 93 20.67 11.56 12.74
CA GLY A 93 21.42 10.30 12.70
C GLY A 93 21.48 9.65 11.31
N GLU A 94 22.36 8.66 11.17
CA GLU A 94 22.60 7.91 9.93
C GLU A 94 21.55 6.79 9.72
N PHE A 95 20.31 7.17 9.42
CA PHE A 95 19.20 6.25 9.13
C PHE A 95 18.63 6.37 7.71
N ALA A 96 19.31 7.15 6.85
CA ALA A 96 18.94 7.37 5.45
C ALA A 96 17.43 7.70 5.27
N GLY A 97 16.92 8.58 6.13
CA GLY A 97 15.54 9.05 6.15
C GLY A 97 14.47 8.08 6.67
N SER A 98 14.82 6.82 6.96
CA SER A 98 13.88 5.82 7.50
C SER A 98 13.30 6.21 8.86
N ASN A 99 14.08 6.91 9.67
CA ASN A 99 13.64 7.45 10.95
C ASN A 99 12.56 8.53 10.80
N TYR A 100 12.65 9.37 9.77
CA TYR A 100 11.62 10.37 9.49
C TYR A 100 10.33 9.74 8.95
N ILE A 101 10.43 8.67 8.14
CA ILE A 101 9.25 7.87 7.73
C ILE A 101 8.56 7.27 8.95
N LEU A 102 9.32 6.65 9.85
CA LEU A 102 8.77 6.05 11.07
C LEU A 102 8.15 7.12 11.99
N ALA A 103 8.79 8.28 12.11
CA ALA A 103 8.22 9.41 12.86
C ALA A 103 6.91 9.91 12.25
N ALA A 104 6.81 9.99 10.92
CA ALA A 104 5.59 10.37 10.23
C ALA A 104 4.44 9.38 10.49
N ASP A 105 4.74 8.08 10.53
CA ASP A 105 3.77 7.03 10.89
C ASP A 105 3.26 7.19 12.33
N ILE A 106 4.16 7.42 13.28
CA ILE A 106 3.82 7.66 14.69
C ILE A 106 2.93 8.91 14.84
N GLU A 107 3.29 10.03 14.19
CA GLU A 107 2.48 11.27 14.23
C GLU A 107 1.11 11.10 13.58
N ARG A 108 1.02 10.30 12.52
CA ARG A 108 -0.26 9.99 11.87
C ARG A 108 -1.19 9.23 12.82
N GLN A 109 -0.66 8.26 13.58
CA GLN A 109 -1.44 7.51 14.57
C GLN A 109 -1.83 8.37 15.80
N LEU A 110 -1.09 9.45 16.06
CA LEU A 110 -1.39 10.45 17.09
C LEU A 110 -2.37 11.55 16.62
N ASP A 111 -2.88 11.47 15.39
CA ASP A 111 -3.76 12.46 14.74
C ASP A 111 -3.17 13.88 14.65
N ASN A 112 -1.85 13.98 14.50
CA ASN A 112 -1.13 15.26 14.37
C ASN A 112 -0.71 15.55 12.92
N GLY A 113 -1.71 15.83 12.07
CA GLY A 113 -1.54 15.89 10.61
C GLY A 113 -0.51 16.90 10.07
N SER A 114 -0.29 18.03 10.74
CA SER A 114 0.67 19.06 10.26
C SER A 114 2.13 18.61 10.35
N SER A 115 2.45 17.71 11.28
CA SER A 115 3.81 17.20 11.49
C SER A 115 4.17 16.10 10.48
N VAL A 116 3.18 15.33 10.01
CA VAL A 116 3.35 14.20 9.09
C VAL A 116 3.97 14.65 7.77
N THR A 117 3.38 15.64 7.09
CA THR A 117 3.87 16.13 5.80
C THR A 117 5.31 16.61 5.89
N ARG A 118 5.65 17.42 6.90
CA ARG A 118 7.02 17.94 7.09
C ARG A 118 8.05 16.82 7.27
N LEU A 119 7.71 15.78 8.04
CA LEU A 119 8.58 14.63 8.26
C LEU A 119 8.80 13.84 6.97
N LEU A 120 7.75 13.64 6.17
CA LEU A 120 7.86 12.97 4.87
C LEU A 120 8.65 13.80 3.85
N GLU A 121 8.46 15.12 3.78
CA GLU A 121 9.28 16.00 2.94
C GLU A 121 10.76 15.95 3.35
N THR A 122 11.04 15.88 4.66
CA THR A 122 12.41 15.69 5.16
C THR A 122 12.97 14.33 4.72
N ALA A 123 12.17 13.26 4.83
CA ALA A 123 12.56 11.93 4.35
C ALA A 123 12.80 11.90 2.83
N LYS A 124 12.06 12.69 2.04
CA LYS A 124 12.22 12.78 0.58
C LYS A 124 13.60 13.28 0.15
N THR A 125 14.27 14.10 0.99
CA THR A 125 15.63 14.59 0.69
C THR A 125 16.71 13.52 0.73
N TYR A 126 16.42 12.34 1.29
CA TYR A 126 17.36 11.22 1.33
C TYR A 126 17.04 10.23 0.20
N LYS A 127 18.04 9.91 -0.62
CA LYS A 127 17.90 9.05 -1.81
C LYS A 127 17.29 7.69 -1.49
N GLU A 128 17.67 7.08 -0.36
CA GLU A 128 17.21 5.74 0.03
C GLU A 128 15.73 5.72 0.45
N SER A 129 15.22 6.81 1.02
CA SER A 129 13.83 6.90 1.49
C SER A 129 12.92 7.70 0.56
N GLU A 130 13.44 8.35 -0.49
CA GLU A 130 12.70 9.20 -1.40
C GLU A 130 11.41 8.55 -1.92
N VAL A 131 11.52 7.34 -2.49
CA VAL A 131 10.38 6.60 -3.03
C VAL A 131 9.36 6.26 -1.94
N ALA A 132 9.84 5.78 -0.78
CA ALA A 132 8.96 5.39 0.32
C ALA A 132 8.24 6.60 0.92
N ALA A 133 8.93 7.74 1.05
CA ALA A 133 8.36 9.00 1.51
C ALA A 133 7.31 9.54 0.54
N ASN A 134 7.60 9.54 -0.78
CA ASN A 134 6.65 9.91 -1.81
C ASN A 134 5.39 9.02 -1.78
N ILE A 135 5.55 7.70 -1.64
CA ILE A 135 4.40 6.78 -1.52
C ILE A 135 3.55 7.11 -0.28
N GLN A 136 4.16 7.44 0.86
CA GLN A 136 3.41 7.84 2.07
C GLN A 136 2.70 9.20 1.87
N LEU A 137 3.33 10.15 1.17
CA LEU A 137 2.70 11.42 0.80
C LEU A 137 1.50 11.20 -0.13
N VAL A 138 1.62 10.33 -1.12
CA VAL A 138 0.49 9.94 -2.01
C VAL A 138 -0.67 9.40 -1.17
N ASN A 139 -0.41 8.47 -0.24
CA ASN A 139 -1.46 7.93 0.64
C ASN A 139 -2.15 9.02 1.46
N LEU A 140 -1.38 9.96 2.02
CA LEU A 140 -1.90 11.09 2.78
C LEU A 140 -2.77 12.01 1.91
N LYS A 141 -2.34 12.29 0.68
CA LYS A 141 -3.13 13.08 -0.28
C LYS A 141 -4.42 12.38 -0.65
N LEU A 142 -4.38 11.07 -0.91
CA LEU A 142 -5.57 10.27 -1.22
C LEU A 142 -6.55 10.21 -0.04
N SER A 143 -6.08 10.02 1.20
CA SER A 143 -6.96 10.02 2.38
C SER A 143 -7.68 11.35 2.57
N ASN A 144 -7.04 12.45 2.18
CA ASN A 144 -7.60 13.80 2.23
C ASN A 144 -8.39 14.17 0.96
N LYS A 145 -8.65 13.21 0.05
CA LYS A 145 -9.34 13.41 -1.24
C LYS A 145 -8.65 14.45 -2.16
N GLN A 146 -7.35 14.68 -1.96
CA GLN A 146 -6.53 15.57 -2.80
C GLN A 146 -5.99 14.76 -3.98
N TYR A 147 -6.88 14.33 -4.87
CA TYR A 147 -6.55 13.38 -5.95
C TYR A 147 -5.55 13.95 -6.97
N GLN A 148 -5.67 15.25 -7.30
CA GLN A 148 -4.76 15.91 -8.23
C GLN A 148 -3.32 15.95 -7.68
N ASP A 149 -3.16 16.33 -6.41
CA ASP A 149 -1.85 16.35 -5.74
C ASP A 149 -1.24 14.95 -5.65
N ALA A 150 -2.06 13.94 -5.35
CA ALA A 150 -1.62 12.55 -5.32
C ALA A 150 -1.11 12.10 -6.69
N LEU A 151 -1.81 12.48 -7.76
CA LEU A 151 -1.42 12.15 -9.12
C LEU A 151 -0.12 12.86 -9.53
N SER A 152 0.08 14.12 -9.14
CA SER A 152 1.34 14.83 -9.35
C SER A 152 2.52 14.11 -8.69
N LEU A 153 2.38 13.70 -7.43
CA LEU A 153 3.41 12.94 -6.72
C LEU A 153 3.68 11.55 -7.34
N LEU A 154 2.64 10.89 -7.84
CA LEU A 154 2.78 9.61 -8.53
C LEU A 154 3.58 9.75 -9.85
N ASN A 155 3.38 10.84 -10.59
CA ASN A 155 4.13 11.15 -11.81
C ASN A 155 5.61 11.46 -11.55
N GLU A 156 5.98 11.88 -10.33
CA GLU A 156 7.39 12.09 -9.93
C GLU A 156 8.12 10.77 -9.61
N LEU A 157 7.41 9.65 -9.46
CA LEU A 157 8.04 8.38 -9.12
C LEU A 157 8.89 7.83 -10.28
N PRO A 158 10.02 7.15 -9.98
CA PRO A 158 10.84 6.51 -11.01
C PRO A 158 10.04 5.50 -11.84
N SER A 159 10.18 5.57 -13.17
CA SER A 159 9.45 4.70 -14.12
C SER A 159 9.85 3.22 -14.03
N ASN A 160 11.00 2.91 -13.43
CA ASN A 160 11.52 1.56 -13.26
C ASN A 160 11.11 0.87 -11.95
N LEU A 161 10.20 1.46 -11.17
CA LEU A 161 9.71 0.83 -9.95
C LEU A 161 9.02 -0.52 -10.22
N PRO A 162 9.16 -1.50 -9.31
CA PRO A 162 8.42 -2.75 -9.41
C PRO A 162 6.91 -2.49 -9.44
N LYS A 163 6.22 -3.08 -10.42
CA LYS A 163 4.76 -3.03 -10.50
C LYS A 163 4.14 -3.88 -9.39
N THR A 164 3.83 -3.26 -8.26
CA THR A 164 3.16 -3.90 -7.12
C THR A 164 1.66 -3.63 -7.14
N LYS A 165 0.90 -4.49 -6.44
CA LYS A 165 -0.54 -4.29 -6.21
C LYS A 165 -0.84 -2.93 -5.57
N GLN A 166 -0.02 -2.54 -4.59
CA GLN A 166 -0.14 -1.27 -3.88
C GLN A 166 0.05 -0.09 -4.85
N LEU A 167 1.13 -0.07 -5.64
CA LEU A 167 1.40 1.02 -6.58
C LEU A 167 0.28 1.16 -7.61
N GLY A 168 -0.19 0.04 -8.18
CA GLY A 168 -1.33 0.05 -9.11
C GLY A 168 -2.60 0.62 -8.46
N SER A 169 -2.89 0.23 -7.21
CA SER A 169 -4.07 0.74 -6.49
C SER A 169 -3.98 2.25 -6.23
N LEU A 170 -2.80 2.79 -5.93
CA LEU A 170 -2.60 4.24 -5.74
C LEU A 170 -2.90 5.02 -7.02
N TRP A 171 -2.33 4.59 -8.15
CA TRP A 171 -2.61 5.19 -9.46
C TRP A 171 -4.10 5.15 -9.80
N LEU A 172 -4.73 3.99 -9.68
CA LEU A 172 -6.14 3.83 -9.99
C LEU A 172 -7.04 4.69 -9.08
N THR A 173 -6.72 4.78 -7.80
CA THR A 173 -7.46 5.64 -6.86
C THR A 173 -7.34 7.11 -7.24
N ALA A 174 -6.12 7.59 -7.55
CA ALA A 174 -5.88 8.98 -7.94
C ALA A 174 -6.60 9.32 -9.24
N LEU A 175 -6.45 8.50 -10.28
CA LEU A 175 -7.04 8.70 -11.60
C LEU A 175 -8.58 8.68 -11.55
N ALA A 176 -9.18 7.75 -10.79
CA ALA A 176 -10.62 7.72 -10.58
C ALA A 176 -11.13 8.97 -9.85
N GLY A 177 -10.40 9.45 -8.85
CA GLY A 177 -10.77 10.66 -8.10
C GLY A 177 -10.68 11.95 -8.92
N VAL A 178 -9.78 12.02 -9.91
CA VAL A 178 -9.69 13.13 -10.88
C VAL A 178 -10.69 12.95 -12.03
N GLY A 179 -11.10 11.72 -12.35
CA GLY A 179 -11.96 11.41 -13.50
C GLY A 179 -11.19 11.23 -14.81
N GLN A 180 -9.88 10.93 -14.75
CA GLN A 180 -9.06 10.64 -15.93
C GLN A 180 -9.18 9.17 -16.33
N TRP A 181 -10.29 8.83 -16.99
CA TRP A 181 -10.67 7.45 -17.27
C TRP A 181 -9.83 6.76 -18.35
N ASP A 182 -9.24 7.49 -19.30
CA ASP A 182 -8.39 6.90 -20.33
C ASP A 182 -7.05 6.44 -19.75
N ASP A 183 -6.39 7.30 -18.97
CA ASP A 183 -5.17 6.96 -18.23
C ASP A 183 -5.44 5.84 -17.21
N PHE A 184 -6.62 5.87 -16.56
CA PHE A 184 -7.03 4.80 -15.64
C PHE A 184 -7.00 3.43 -16.34
N LYS A 185 -7.54 3.32 -17.56
CA LYS A 185 -7.58 2.04 -18.29
C LYS A 185 -6.19 1.58 -18.70
N GLU A 186 -5.33 2.51 -19.11
CA GLU A 186 -3.94 2.20 -19.43
C GLU A 186 -3.21 1.62 -18.22
N VAL A 187 -3.33 2.30 -17.07
CA VAL A 187 -2.79 1.80 -15.80
C VAL A 187 -3.40 0.45 -15.45
N LEU A 188 -4.72 0.30 -15.50
CA LEU A 188 -5.39 -0.94 -15.13
C LEU A 188 -4.89 -2.14 -15.95
N SER A 189 -4.72 -1.97 -17.27
CA SER A 189 -4.15 -2.97 -18.16
C SER A 189 -2.71 -3.31 -17.77
N ASN A 190 -1.91 -2.29 -17.50
CA ASN A 190 -0.51 -2.41 -17.10
C ASN A 190 -0.29 -3.10 -15.74
N TYR A 191 -1.30 -3.08 -14.86
CA TYR A 191 -1.27 -3.66 -13.52
C TYR A 191 -2.16 -4.91 -13.35
N LYS A 192 -2.69 -5.50 -14.44
CA LYS A 192 -3.58 -6.67 -14.39
C LYS A 192 -3.03 -7.84 -13.57
N LYS A 193 -1.77 -8.23 -13.82
CA LYS A 193 -1.13 -9.35 -13.11
C LYS A 193 -0.87 -9.04 -11.61
N PRO A 194 -0.28 -7.88 -11.24
CA PRO A 194 -0.13 -7.50 -9.83
C PRO A 194 -1.45 -7.37 -9.04
N LEU A 195 -2.53 -6.93 -9.68
CA LEU A 195 -3.81 -6.70 -9.00
C LEU A 195 -4.56 -8.01 -8.65
N GLY A 196 -4.39 -9.06 -9.46
CA GLY A 196 -5.07 -10.34 -9.24
C GLY A 196 -6.59 -10.16 -9.20
N ASP A 197 -7.23 -10.66 -8.15
CA ASP A 197 -8.69 -10.60 -7.97
C ASP A 197 -9.24 -9.16 -7.88
N ASP A 198 -8.43 -8.20 -7.40
CA ASP A 198 -8.85 -6.80 -7.31
C ASP A 198 -8.90 -6.10 -8.68
N TYR A 199 -8.32 -6.70 -9.72
CA TYR A 199 -8.45 -6.19 -11.09
C TYR A 199 -9.92 -6.05 -11.48
N ILE A 200 -10.76 -7.03 -11.13
CA ILE A 200 -12.18 -7.02 -11.50
C ILE A 200 -12.90 -5.84 -10.84
N LYS A 201 -12.60 -5.56 -9.56
CA LYS A 201 -13.20 -4.43 -8.83
C LYS A 201 -12.82 -3.09 -9.45
N TRP A 202 -11.53 -2.91 -9.75
CA TRP A 202 -11.05 -1.69 -10.40
C TRP A 202 -11.57 -1.53 -11.82
N ALA A 203 -11.62 -2.63 -12.58
CA ALA A 203 -12.18 -2.62 -13.91
C ALA A 203 -13.68 -2.28 -13.89
N GLN A 204 -14.43 -2.75 -12.89
CA GLN A 204 -15.81 -2.37 -12.66
C GLN A 204 -15.97 -0.88 -12.37
N GLN A 205 -15.08 -0.28 -11.59
CA GLN A 205 -15.10 1.16 -11.33
C GLN A 205 -14.76 1.98 -12.58
N ALA A 206 -13.77 1.57 -13.37
CA ALA A 206 -13.37 2.23 -14.62
C ALA A 206 -14.54 2.35 -15.60
N THR A 207 -15.21 1.22 -15.77
CA THR A 207 -16.31 1.06 -16.70
C THR A 207 -17.57 1.70 -16.15
N GLN A 208 -17.84 1.64 -14.84
CA GLN A 208 -18.92 2.44 -14.25
C GLN A 208 -18.70 3.95 -14.46
N GLY A 209 -17.46 4.46 -14.37
CA GLY A 209 -17.14 5.86 -14.68
C GLY A 209 -17.43 6.24 -16.14
N GLU A 210 -16.88 5.49 -17.11
CA GLU A 210 -17.08 5.75 -18.55
C GLU A 210 -18.55 5.58 -18.98
N PHE A 211 -19.20 4.52 -18.51
CA PHE A 211 -20.55 4.23 -18.92
C PHE A 211 -21.61 4.97 -18.13
N ALA A 212 -21.38 5.40 -16.88
CA ALA A 212 -22.32 6.29 -16.20
C ALA A 212 -22.39 7.64 -16.92
N GLU A 213 -21.28 8.14 -17.45
CA GLU A 213 -21.27 9.36 -18.25
C GLU A 213 -22.06 9.20 -19.56
N ILE A 214 -21.89 8.07 -20.26
CA ILE A 214 -22.63 7.77 -21.50
C ILE A 214 -24.11 7.50 -21.21
N ALA A 215 -24.43 6.67 -20.21
CA ALA A 215 -25.78 6.29 -19.87
C ALA A 215 -26.59 7.48 -19.32
N SER A 216 -25.95 8.38 -18.54
CA SER A 216 -26.57 9.61 -18.06
C SER A 216 -26.84 10.63 -19.16
N LYS A 217 -26.05 10.66 -20.24
CA LYS A 217 -26.15 11.69 -21.29
C LYS A 217 -26.87 11.22 -22.57
N GLN A 218 -26.80 9.93 -22.91
CA GLN A 218 -27.16 9.42 -24.24
C GLN A 218 -28.09 8.18 -24.22
N GLY A 219 -28.38 7.64 -23.03
CA GLY A 219 -29.28 6.51 -22.86
C GLY A 219 -28.73 5.17 -23.40
N ALA A 220 -29.58 4.16 -23.35
CA ALA A 220 -29.17 2.76 -23.53
C ALA A 220 -28.83 2.35 -24.99
N HIS A 221 -29.19 3.16 -25.98
CA HIS A 221 -28.77 2.95 -27.37
C HIS A 221 -27.26 3.19 -27.55
N ALA A 222 -26.75 4.31 -27.03
CA ALA A 222 -25.33 4.65 -27.08
C ALA A 222 -24.46 3.62 -26.33
N LEU A 223 -24.97 3.04 -25.25
CA LEU A 223 -24.34 1.94 -24.53
C LEU A 223 -24.13 0.72 -25.44
N THR A 224 -25.16 0.35 -26.21
CA THR A 224 -25.10 -0.80 -27.13
C THR A 224 -24.14 -0.53 -28.29
N GLU A 225 -24.15 0.68 -28.84
CA GLU A 225 -23.25 1.10 -29.92
C GLU A 225 -21.78 1.11 -29.48
N ARG A 226 -21.49 1.66 -28.31
CA ARG A 226 -20.13 1.66 -27.74
C ARG A 226 -19.61 0.24 -27.55
N TRP A 227 -20.43 -0.65 -27.00
CA TRP A 227 -20.09 -2.07 -26.89
C TRP A 227 -19.76 -2.66 -28.27
N ASN A 228 -20.59 -2.39 -29.27
CA ASN A 228 -20.38 -2.91 -30.63
C ASN A 228 -19.07 -2.43 -31.26
N ASN A 229 -18.62 -1.22 -30.95
CA ASN A 229 -17.36 -0.64 -31.43
C ASN A 229 -16.12 -1.12 -30.67
N LEU A 230 -16.26 -1.85 -29.56
CA LEU A 230 -15.11 -2.45 -28.89
C LEU A 230 -14.42 -3.49 -29.78
N SER A 231 -13.08 -3.54 -29.68
CA SER A 231 -12.29 -4.57 -30.34
C SER A 231 -12.69 -5.98 -29.85
N ARG A 232 -12.42 -7.01 -30.67
CA ARG A 232 -12.70 -8.41 -30.28
C ARG A 232 -12.02 -8.79 -28.96
N THR A 233 -10.82 -8.28 -28.71
CA THR A 233 -10.08 -8.52 -27.46
C THR A 233 -10.76 -7.85 -26.29
N ALA A 234 -11.21 -6.59 -26.44
CA ALA A 234 -11.91 -5.86 -25.39
C ALA A 234 -13.27 -6.49 -25.05
N LYS A 235 -14.04 -6.95 -26.04
CA LYS A 235 -15.31 -7.68 -25.82
C LYS A 235 -15.13 -9.01 -25.08
N LYS A 236 -13.97 -9.65 -25.24
CA LYS A 236 -13.64 -10.91 -24.56
C LYS A 236 -13.14 -10.72 -23.13
N ASP A 237 -12.81 -9.50 -22.71
CA ASP A 237 -12.42 -9.24 -21.32
C ASP A 237 -13.65 -9.36 -20.42
N ILE A 238 -13.56 -10.27 -19.43
CA ILE A 238 -14.63 -10.55 -18.48
C ILE A 238 -15.07 -9.29 -17.74
N ALA A 239 -14.16 -8.38 -17.40
CA ALA A 239 -14.54 -7.17 -16.70
C ALA A 239 -15.45 -6.26 -17.54
N ASN A 240 -15.14 -6.11 -18.82
CA ASN A 240 -15.97 -5.34 -19.75
C ASN A 240 -17.35 -5.99 -19.92
N GLN A 241 -17.39 -7.33 -20.01
CA GLN A 241 -18.64 -8.10 -20.09
C GLN A 241 -19.53 -7.84 -18.87
N LEU A 242 -18.99 -8.05 -17.66
CA LEU A 242 -19.75 -7.90 -16.42
C LEU A 242 -20.32 -6.49 -16.26
N VAL A 243 -19.56 -5.47 -16.66
CA VAL A 243 -20.03 -4.10 -16.48
C VAL A 243 -21.07 -3.73 -17.52
N TYR A 244 -20.84 -4.09 -18.78
CA TYR A 244 -21.85 -3.92 -19.82
C TYR A 244 -23.18 -4.58 -19.44
N ILE A 245 -23.14 -5.82 -18.92
CA ILE A 245 -24.32 -6.52 -18.39
C ILE A 245 -24.98 -5.74 -17.25
N ARG A 246 -24.21 -5.30 -16.25
CA ARG A 246 -24.74 -4.53 -15.10
C ARG A 246 -25.43 -3.24 -15.54
N LEU A 247 -24.85 -2.53 -16.50
CA LEU A 247 -25.39 -1.28 -17.02
C LEU A 247 -26.66 -1.53 -17.84
N LEU A 248 -26.69 -2.58 -18.66
CA LEU A 248 -27.91 -2.98 -19.36
C LEU A 248 -29.05 -3.22 -18.36
N ILE A 249 -28.78 -3.93 -17.25
CA ILE A 249 -29.77 -4.16 -16.18
C ILE A 249 -30.22 -2.84 -15.56
N GLN A 250 -29.29 -1.96 -15.18
CA GLN A 250 -29.61 -0.65 -14.58
C GLN A 250 -30.44 0.25 -15.51
N GLN A 251 -30.26 0.11 -16.82
CA GLN A 251 -31.01 0.85 -17.84
C GLN A 251 -32.32 0.16 -18.25
N GLY A 252 -32.76 -0.87 -17.51
CA GLY A 252 -34.00 -1.61 -17.79
C GLY A 252 -33.91 -2.55 -18.99
N MET A 253 -32.73 -2.78 -19.56
CA MET A 253 -32.47 -3.68 -20.70
C MET A 253 -32.03 -5.09 -20.26
N SER A 254 -32.66 -5.64 -19.22
CA SER A 254 -32.31 -6.95 -18.66
C SER A 254 -32.40 -8.10 -19.68
N GLN A 255 -33.28 -8.03 -20.68
CA GLN A 255 -33.36 -9.03 -21.76
C GLN A 255 -32.08 -9.07 -22.62
N LYS A 256 -31.53 -7.91 -22.98
CA LYS A 256 -30.24 -7.85 -23.69
C LYS A 256 -29.10 -8.32 -22.79
N ALA A 257 -29.18 -8.03 -21.49
CA ALA A 257 -28.19 -8.50 -20.53
C ALA A 257 -28.17 -10.03 -20.47
N GLU A 258 -29.35 -10.67 -20.48
CA GLU A 258 -29.49 -12.13 -20.59
C GLU A 258 -28.82 -12.67 -21.86
N ASP A 259 -29.05 -12.07 -23.03
CA ASP A 259 -28.45 -12.55 -24.29
C ASP A 259 -26.91 -12.53 -24.24
N VAL A 260 -26.32 -11.47 -23.68
CA VAL A 260 -24.87 -11.35 -23.49
C VAL A 260 -24.34 -12.41 -22.53
N ILE A 261 -25.05 -12.66 -21.42
CA ILE A 261 -24.66 -13.71 -20.46
C ILE A 261 -24.68 -15.09 -21.14
N LEU A 262 -25.71 -15.40 -21.93
CA LEU A 262 -25.80 -16.66 -22.66
C LEU A 262 -24.65 -16.83 -23.66
N GLU A 263 -24.26 -15.76 -24.36
CA GLU A 263 -23.14 -15.76 -25.31
C GLU A 263 -21.79 -16.11 -24.64
N TYR A 264 -21.48 -15.48 -23.50
CA TYR A 264 -20.13 -15.54 -22.90
C TYR A 264 -20.00 -16.52 -21.72
N CYS A 265 -21.12 -16.85 -21.06
CA CYS A 265 -21.16 -17.72 -19.89
C CYS A 265 -21.95 -19.02 -20.13
N GLY A 266 -22.70 -19.17 -21.22
CA GLY A 266 -23.62 -20.31 -21.41
C GLY A 266 -23.03 -21.72 -21.38
N LYS A 267 -21.71 -21.89 -21.58
CA LYS A 267 -21.08 -23.23 -21.64
C LYS A 267 -20.70 -23.81 -20.28
N LYS A 268 -20.28 -22.98 -19.32
CA LYS A 268 -19.81 -23.41 -18.00
C LYS A 268 -20.06 -22.30 -16.98
N PRO A 269 -20.39 -22.65 -15.72
CA PRO A 269 -20.50 -21.66 -14.66
C PRO A 269 -19.16 -20.95 -14.46
N LYS A 270 -19.22 -19.62 -14.39
CA LYS A 270 -18.09 -18.74 -14.08
C LYS A 270 -18.52 -17.88 -12.90
N SER A 271 -17.86 -18.04 -11.75
CA SER A 271 -18.28 -17.40 -10.49
C SER A 271 -18.29 -15.87 -10.60
N GLU A 272 -17.46 -15.30 -11.49
CA GLU A 272 -17.40 -13.86 -11.75
C GLU A 272 -18.75 -13.30 -12.27
N TYR A 273 -19.58 -14.14 -12.91
CA TYR A 273 -20.89 -13.76 -13.43
C TYR A 273 -22.02 -13.86 -12.41
N PHE A 274 -21.84 -14.56 -11.30
CA PHE A 274 -22.92 -14.80 -10.34
C PHE A 274 -23.47 -13.49 -9.76
N THR A 275 -22.61 -12.50 -9.56
CA THR A 275 -23.04 -11.18 -9.07
C THR A 275 -23.98 -10.48 -10.05
N VAL A 276 -23.72 -10.53 -11.36
CA VAL A 276 -24.59 -9.87 -12.36
C VAL A 276 -25.82 -10.70 -12.68
N LEU A 277 -25.71 -12.02 -12.61
CA LEU A 277 -26.83 -12.95 -12.73
C LEU A 277 -27.90 -12.69 -11.66
N ARG A 278 -27.50 -12.51 -10.39
CA ARG A 278 -28.44 -12.16 -9.29
C ARG A 278 -29.19 -10.84 -9.49
N LEU A 279 -28.66 -9.93 -10.30
CA LEU A 279 -29.27 -8.63 -10.59
C LEU A 279 -30.25 -8.68 -11.77
N LEU A 280 -30.30 -9.76 -12.54
CA LEU A 280 -31.22 -9.87 -13.67
C LEU A 280 -32.64 -9.69 -13.19
N ASN A 281 -33.31 -8.67 -13.73
CA ASN A 281 -34.68 -8.34 -13.38
C ASN A 281 -35.50 -8.17 -14.65
N HIS A 282 -36.11 -9.26 -15.12
CA HIS A 282 -37.19 -9.23 -16.09
C HIS A 282 -38.12 -10.43 -15.88
N SER A 283 -39.36 -10.29 -16.32
CA SER A 283 -40.45 -11.25 -16.11
C SER A 283 -40.30 -12.60 -16.83
N SER A 284 -39.25 -12.77 -17.64
CA SER A 284 -39.11 -13.90 -18.56
C SER A 284 -37.70 -14.50 -18.59
N ALA A 285 -37.00 -14.56 -17.44
CA ALA A 285 -35.62 -15.08 -17.35
C ALA A 285 -35.53 -16.62 -17.43
N THR A 286 -36.44 -17.27 -18.15
CA THR A 286 -36.55 -18.74 -18.22
C THR A 286 -35.30 -19.39 -18.80
N ARG A 287 -34.64 -18.75 -19.78
CA ARG A 287 -33.42 -19.30 -20.39
C ARG A 287 -32.27 -19.35 -19.37
N ILE A 288 -32.11 -18.30 -18.58
CA ILE A 288 -31.09 -18.27 -17.52
C ILE A 288 -31.45 -19.22 -16.38
N ILE A 289 -32.72 -19.29 -15.96
CA ILE A 289 -33.17 -20.24 -14.93
C ILE A 289 -32.81 -21.67 -15.36
N SER A 290 -33.18 -22.09 -16.57
CA SER A 290 -32.85 -23.43 -17.08
C SER A 290 -31.34 -23.67 -17.22
N LEU A 291 -30.57 -22.63 -17.56
CA LEU A 291 -29.11 -22.72 -17.62
C LEU A 291 -28.51 -22.96 -16.22
N VAL A 292 -28.94 -22.19 -15.22
CA VAL A 292 -28.45 -22.32 -13.83
C VAL A 292 -28.87 -23.66 -13.24
N GLU A 293 -30.10 -24.13 -13.50
CA GLU A 293 -30.53 -25.48 -13.11
C GLU A 293 -29.66 -26.58 -13.74
N THR A 294 -29.20 -26.38 -14.97
CA THR A 294 -28.28 -27.30 -15.63
C THR A 294 -26.91 -27.31 -14.95
N TRP A 295 -26.41 -26.15 -14.51
CA TRP A 295 -25.17 -26.08 -13.73
C TRP A 295 -25.32 -26.72 -12.35
N ILE A 296 -26.45 -26.52 -11.67
CA ILE A 296 -26.75 -27.18 -10.38
C ILE A 296 -26.78 -28.70 -10.53
N LYS A 297 -27.32 -29.24 -11.63
CA LYS A 297 -27.28 -30.69 -11.88
C LYS A 297 -25.86 -31.24 -12.03
N GLN A 298 -24.90 -30.40 -12.42
CA GLN A 298 -23.49 -30.78 -12.53
C GLN A 298 -22.75 -30.66 -11.19
N ASP A 299 -23.20 -29.75 -10.31
CA ASP A 299 -22.61 -29.48 -8.99
C ASP A 299 -23.72 -29.14 -7.98
N ASP A 300 -24.35 -30.19 -7.43
CA ASP A 300 -25.53 -30.10 -6.55
C ASP A 300 -25.20 -29.63 -5.12
N LYS A 301 -23.92 -29.40 -4.83
CA LYS A 301 -23.44 -28.87 -3.54
C LYS A 301 -22.98 -27.42 -3.64
N ASN A 302 -23.18 -26.77 -4.78
CA ASN A 302 -22.76 -25.40 -4.98
C ASN A 302 -23.78 -24.40 -4.43
N ALA A 303 -23.55 -23.89 -3.22
CA ALA A 303 -24.44 -22.91 -2.60
C ALA A 303 -24.62 -21.64 -3.45
N GLU A 304 -23.59 -21.18 -4.16
CA GLU A 304 -23.67 -19.95 -4.96
C GLU A 304 -24.60 -20.10 -6.16
N LEU A 305 -24.65 -21.28 -6.79
CA LEU A 305 -25.59 -21.53 -7.88
C LEU A 305 -27.04 -21.52 -7.38
N TYR A 306 -27.31 -22.07 -6.20
CA TYR A 306 -28.63 -21.99 -5.58
C TYR A 306 -29.00 -20.56 -5.19
N SER A 307 -28.05 -19.77 -4.67
CA SER A 307 -28.24 -18.33 -4.43
C SER A 307 -28.61 -17.62 -5.74
N VAL A 308 -27.84 -17.81 -6.80
CA VAL A 308 -28.13 -17.23 -8.13
C VAL A 308 -29.54 -17.59 -8.60
N LEU A 309 -29.91 -18.88 -8.52
CA LEU A 309 -31.24 -19.34 -8.93
C LEU A 309 -32.35 -18.65 -8.11
N ALA A 310 -32.15 -18.53 -6.80
CA ALA A 310 -33.14 -17.92 -5.91
C ALA A 310 -33.39 -16.45 -6.23
N HIS A 311 -32.33 -15.65 -6.39
CA HIS A 311 -32.43 -14.23 -6.71
C HIS A 311 -33.12 -14.01 -8.07
N ILE A 312 -32.74 -14.78 -9.10
CA ILE A 312 -33.35 -14.67 -10.43
C ILE A 312 -34.83 -15.07 -10.40
N ALA A 313 -35.15 -16.19 -9.76
CA ALA A 313 -36.54 -16.65 -9.63
C ALA A 313 -37.40 -15.63 -8.87
N SER A 314 -36.85 -15.02 -7.81
CA SER A 314 -37.52 -13.96 -7.06
C SER A 314 -37.79 -12.74 -7.94
N ASN A 315 -36.78 -12.26 -8.67
CA ASN A 315 -36.91 -11.10 -9.57
C ASN A 315 -37.88 -11.36 -10.73
N SER A 316 -37.96 -12.59 -11.23
CA SER A 316 -38.90 -12.99 -12.29
C SER A 316 -40.30 -13.30 -11.77
N GLY A 317 -40.53 -13.30 -10.45
CA GLY A 317 -41.84 -13.53 -9.84
C GLY A 317 -42.17 -15.00 -9.54
N ASP A 318 -41.26 -15.95 -9.77
CA ASP A 318 -41.43 -17.35 -9.36
C ASP A 318 -41.00 -17.54 -7.89
N LYS A 319 -41.88 -17.08 -6.99
CA LYS A 319 -41.63 -17.10 -5.54
C LYS A 319 -41.42 -18.52 -5.00
N ARG A 320 -42.08 -19.51 -5.59
CA ARG A 320 -41.99 -20.92 -5.16
C ARG A 320 -40.61 -21.50 -5.47
N LEU A 321 -40.11 -21.24 -6.67
CA LEU A 321 -38.76 -21.64 -7.04
C LEU A 321 -37.71 -20.88 -6.22
N ALA A 322 -37.92 -19.58 -6.02
CA ALA A 322 -37.02 -18.72 -5.24
C ALA A 322 -36.83 -19.25 -3.81
N GLU A 323 -37.93 -19.54 -3.12
CA GLU A 323 -37.90 -20.08 -1.76
C GLU A 323 -37.21 -21.45 -1.69
N LYS A 324 -37.53 -22.36 -2.62
CA LYS A 324 -36.91 -23.68 -2.63
C LYS A 324 -35.39 -23.58 -2.83
N ALA A 325 -34.96 -22.72 -3.74
CA ALA A 325 -33.55 -22.51 -4.03
C ALA A 325 -32.82 -21.82 -2.88
N ILE A 326 -33.41 -20.80 -2.24
CA ILE A 326 -32.75 -20.06 -1.16
C ILE A 326 -32.60 -20.90 0.10
N CYS A 327 -33.61 -21.72 0.45
CA CYS A 327 -33.49 -22.69 1.53
C CYS A 327 -32.32 -23.64 1.28
N LYS A 328 -32.18 -24.13 0.03
CA LYS A 328 -31.08 -25.03 -0.32
C LYS A 328 -29.71 -24.34 -0.26
N ALA A 329 -29.62 -23.08 -0.67
CA ALA A 329 -28.40 -22.30 -0.55
C ALA A 329 -27.98 -22.16 0.93
N LEU A 330 -28.92 -21.78 1.80
CA LEU A 330 -28.69 -21.57 3.24
C LEU A 330 -28.41 -22.86 4.02
N GLU A 331 -28.95 -24.00 3.57
CA GLU A 331 -28.60 -25.33 4.09
C GLU A 331 -27.11 -25.65 3.87
N ILE A 332 -26.56 -25.26 2.72
CA ILE A 332 -25.18 -25.56 2.33
C ILE A 332 -24.21 -24.53 2.91
N ARG A 333 -24.56 -23.24 2.82
CA ARG A 333 -23.71 -22.11 3.22
C ARG A 333 -24.55 -20.99 3.82
N ARG A 334 -24.19 -20.55 5.02
CA ARG A 334 -24.77 -19.34 5.61
C ARG A 334 -24.25 -18.10 4.88
N ASP A 335 -25.16 -17.26 4.43
CA ASP A 335 -24.88 -16.01 3.73
C ASP A 335 -25.94 -14.96 4.12
N GLN A 336 -25.49 -13.74 4.37
CA GLN A 336 -26.34 -12.66 4.86
C GLN A 336 -27.31 -12.15 3.78
N GLU A 337 -26.86 -12.00 2.53
CA GLU A 337 -27.71 -11.54 1.43
C GLU A 337 -28.82 -12.56 1.17
N ASP A 338 -28.47 -13.85 1.20
CA ASP A 338 -29.42 -14.94 0.99
C ASP A 338 -30.45 -15.04 2.13
N ALA A 339 -30.03 -14.80 3.38
CA ALA A 339 -30.94 -14.77 4.52
C ALA A 339 -31.93 -13.59 4.43
N ILE A 340 -31.48 -12.41 3.97
CA ILE A 340 -32.35 -11.25 3.75
C ILE A 340 -33.40 -11.55 2.67
N LEU A 341 -32.99 -12.19 1.56
CA LEU A 341 -33.92 -12.61 0.52
C LEU A 341 -34.97 -13.60 1.05
N TYR A 342 -34.53 -14.61 1.81
CA TYR A 342 -35.44 -15.60 2.38
C TYR A 342 -36.46 -14.97 3.34
N ALA A 343 -36.00 -14.09 4.23
CA ALA A 343 -36.89 -13.37 5.14
C ALA A 343 -37.91 -12.51 4.38
N GLY A 344 -37.50 -11.81 3.32
CA GLY A 344 -38.43 -11.06 2.47
C GLY A 344 -39.51 -11.94 1.81
N LEU A 345 -39.14 -13.14 1.33
CA LEU A 345 -40.12 -14.11 0.80
C LEU A 345 -41.11 -14.62 1.86
N LEU A 346 -40.68 -14.75 3.11
CA LEU A 346 -41.55 -15.12 4.25
C LEU A 346 -42.51 -13.99 4.62
N GLU A 347 -42.04 -12.74 4.62
CA GLU A 347 -42.89 -11.56 4.87
C GLU A 347 -44.01 -11.44 3.82
N GLU A 348 -43.70 -11.68 2.55
CA GLU A 348 -44.70 -11.69 1.48
C GLU A 348 -45.77 -12.77 1.68
N LYS A 349 -45.42 -13.87 2.36
CA LYS A 349 -46.35 -14.94 2.77
C LYS A 349 -47.05 -14.67 4.10
N ARG A 350 -46.74 -13.54 4.76
CA ARG A 350 -47.23 -13.16 6.10
C ARG A 350 -46.72 -14.04 7.24
N ASP A 351 -45.57 -14.69 7.06
CA ASP A 351 -44.89 -15.44 8.12
C ASP A 351 -43.84 -14.56 8.83
N PHE A 352 -44.33 -13.58 9.58
CA PHE A 352 -43.50 -12.54 10.18
C PHE A 352 -42.62 -13.06 11.33
N GLU A 353 -43.08 -14.08 12.06
CA GLU A 353 -42.31 -14.66 13.17
C GLU A 353 -41.06 -15.37 12.65
N GLN A 354 -41.21 -16.18 11.59
CA GLN A 354 -40.08 -16.86 10.98
C GLN A 354 -39.14 -15.88 10.27
N ALA A 355 -39.68 -14.86 9.59
CA ALA A 355 -38.89 -13.80 8.96
C ALA A 355 -38.00 -13.07 9.99
N ALA A 356 -38.55 -12.68 11.14
CA ALA A 356 -37.80 -12.03 12.21
C ALA A 356 -36.67 -12.91 12.77
N LEU A 357 -36.90 -14.22 12.89
CA LEU A 357 -35.88 -15.17 13.32
C LEU A 357 -34.74 -15.27 12.30
N VAL A 358 -35.07 -15.31 11.01
CA VAL A 358 -34.08 -15.35 9.92
C VAL A 358 -33.22 -14.07 9.93
N TYR A 359 -33.83 -12.89 10.04
CA TYR A 359 -33.09 -11.63 10.15
C TYR A 359 -32.14 -11.61 11.36
N LYS A 360 -32.59 -12.09 12.52
CA LYS A 360 -31.78 -12.12 13.73
C LYS A 360 -30.56 -13.03 13.60
N ASN A 361 -30.69 -14.11 12.84
CA ASN A 361 -29.59 -15.07 12.62
C ASN A 361 -28.67 -14.68 11.45
N ALA A 362 -28.97 -13.59 10.74
CA ALA A 362 -28.20 -13.08 9.61
C ALA A 362 -27.15 -12.02 10.01
N VAL A 363 -27.22 -11.51 11.24
CA VAL A 363 -26.24 -10.59 11.88
C VAL A 363 -25.27 -11.39 12.73
#